data_AF-A0A1V6TNE7-F1
#
_entry.id   AF-A0A1V6TNE7-F1
#
_cell.length_a   1.000
_cell.length_b   1.000
_cell.length_c   1.000
_cell.angle_alpha   90.00
_cell.angle_beta   90.00
_cell.angle_gamma   90.00
#
_symmetry.space_group_name_H-M   'P 1'
#
loop_
_entity.id
_entity.type
_entity.pdbx_description
1 polymer ?
#
loop_
_entity_poly.entity_id
_entity_poly.type
_entity_poly.pdbx_seq_one_letter_code
_entity_poly.pdbx_strand_id
1 'polypeptide(L)'
;MAESERPPFSAEKTAEDAQHVGNSPITAGKAATRQQLTAALTAADVTIRRLDLLLSTADGQERVLATVNYTASILHHLCASAPFIAFQTRLSLLARLKGHSLPKSPSITPTPAPSPSKWSALSSLASETRYTIRLFGLLPLWIWGSETLKSPPADPIIRTLTYLQIISNVVYQLLENVGYLATKGIISKRFVEKYGSLVQWDLWSTRGWFGHIFLEFFVLWRQHVLRKRRLAAKRAAAGNIETKELKEEQSAETRAEIRSWRKSLVNNVCWAPLCLHWCFEKGIGVPDNLVGVVSFMAGAWSLHDMWAATGKAIQA
;
A
#
# COMPACT_ATOMS: atom_id res chain seq x y z
N MET A 1 -83.29 16.13 57.55
CA MET A 1 -84.49 15.62 56.86
C MET A 1 -83.98 14.70 55.77
N ALA A 2 -83.89 13.39 56.04
CA ALA A 2 -83.08 12.38 55.32
C ALA A 2 -81.56 12.67 55.37
N GLU A 3 -80.63 11.81 55.81
CA GLU A 3 -80.65 10.39 56.25
C GLU A 3 -80.93 9.40 55.09
N SER A 4 -80.07 8.43 54.73
CA SER A 4 -78.84 7.87 55.34
C SER A 4 -77.73 7.69 54.24
N GLU A 5 -76.63 6.92 54.28
CA GLU A 5 -76.11 5.87 55.20
C GLU A 5 -74.58 5.63 55.11
N ARG A 6 -74.03 5.03 56.18
CA ARG A 6 -72.79 4.23 56.37
C ARG A 6 -73.07 3.30 57.59
N PRO A 7 -72.32 2.20 57.92
CA PRO A 7 -70.92 1.88 57.62
C PRO A 7 -70.64 0.40 57.17
N PRO A 8 -69.81 -0.46 57.83
CA PRO A 8 -68.41 -0.74 57.46
C PRO A 8 -68.01 -2.24 57.23
N PHE A 9 -66.69 -2.46 57.10
CA PHE A 9 -65.89 -3.57 57.70
C PHE A 9 -65.33 -4.69 56.78
N SER A 10 -63.99 -4.63 56.62
CA SER A 10 -62.97 -5.71 56.68
C SER A 10 -63.20 -7.14 56.12
N ALA A 11 -62.35 -7.57 55.17
CA ALA A 11 -61.71 -8.91 55.17
C ALA A 11 -60.51 -9.04 54.20
N GLU A 12 -59.30 -9.14 54.78
CA GLU A 12 -58.21 -10.08 54.45
C GLU A 12 -58.08 -10.75 53.05
N LYS A 13 -56.91 -10.59 52.40
CA LYS A 13 -56.16 -11.75 51.87
C LYS A 13 -54.64 -11.53 51.80
N THR A 14 -53.90 -12.57 52.19
CA THR A 14 -52.44 -12.64 52.37
C THR A 14 -51.70 -13.10 51.09
N ALA A 15 -50.37 -13.21 51.22
CA ALA A 15 -49.38 -13.81 50.32
C ALA A 15 -48.67 -12.84 49.36
N GLU A 16 -47.43 -12.51 49.73
CA GLU A 16 -46.37 -12.20 48.79
C GLU A 16 -46.12 -13.43 47.89
N ASP A 17 -45.85 -13.23 46.60
CA ASP A 17 -44.97 -14.13 45.87
C ASP A 17 -44.14 -13.31 44.88
N ALA A 18 -42.82 -13.31 45.09
CA ALA A 18 -41.93 -12.40 44.39
C ALA A 18 -41.60 -12.97 43.00
N GLN A 19 -41.93 -12.23 41.94
CA GLN A 19 -41.55 -12.60 40.57
C GLN A 19 -40.04 -12.54 40.37
N HIS A 20 -39.36 -13.62 40.75
CA HIS A 20 -37.93 -13.82 40.57
C HIS A 20 -37.64 -14.09 39.07
N VAL A 21 -37.70 -13.04 38.25
CA VAL A 21 -37.35 -13.06 36.82
C VAL A 21 -35.85 -13.35 36.70
N GLY A 22 -35.52 -14.64 36.75
CA GLY A 22 -34.17 -15.18 36.71
C GLY A 22 -33.54 -14.93 35.35
N ASN A 23 -32.91 -13.76 35.20
CA ASN A 23 -32.18 -13.34 34.01
C ASN A 23 -30.91 -14.21 33.87
N SER A 24 -31.11 -15.44 33.38
CA SER A 24 -30.09 -16.50 33.41
C SER A 24 -28.81 -16.04 32.72
N PRO A 25 -27.61 -16.28 33.30
CA PRO A 25 -26.34 -15.80 32.76
C PRO A 25 -26.06 -16.34 31.34
N ILE A 26 -26.65 -17.49 31.00
CA ILE A 26 -26.64 -18.08 29.65
C ILE A 26 -27.26 -17.14 28.61
N THR A 27 -28.32 -16.41 28.95
CA THR A 27 -29.00 -15.46 28.05
C THR A 27 -28.17 -14.20 27.85
N ALA A 28 -27.58 -13.67 28.93
CA ALA A 28 -26.65 -12.54 28.86
C ALA A 28 -25.41 -12.88 28.02
N GLY A 29 -24.83 -14.07 28.20
CA GLY A 29 -23.72 -14.58 27.38
C GLY A 29 -24.09 -14.65 25.90
N LYS A 30 -25.25 -15.21 25.54
CA LYS A 30 -25.74 -15.25 24.15
C LYS A 30 -25.93 -13.85 23.55
N ALA A 31 -26.44 -12.89 24.32
CA ALA A 31 -26.60 -11.50 23.87
C ALA A 31 -25.23 -10.83 23.62
N ALA A 32 -24.27 -10.98 24.53
CA ALA A 32 -22.91 -10.44 24.38
C ALA A 32 -22.18 -11.06 23.18
N THR A 33 -22.24 -12.40 23.01
CA THR A 33 -21.66 -13.08 21.84
C THR A 33 -22.30 -12.61 20.54
N ARG A 34 -23.63 -12.39 20.51
CA ARG A 34 -24.32 -11.84 19.33
C ARG A 34 -23.86 -10.42 19.01
N GLN A 35 -23.71 -9.56 20.01
CA GLN A 35 -23.19 -8.19 19.83
C GLN A 35 -21.75 -8.21 19.32
N GLN A 36 -20.88 -9.05 19.87
CA GLN A 36 -19.49 -9.24 19.40
C GLN A 36 -19.44 -9.74 17.96
N LEU A 37 -20.27 -10.71 17.60
CA LEU A 37 -20.38 -11.22 16.23
C LEU A 37 -20.87 -10.14 15.26
N THR A 38 -21.92 -9.38 15.61
CA THR A 38 -22.39 -8.25 14.79
C THR A 38 -21.30 -7.19 14.63
N ALA A 39 -20.61 -6.79 15.69
CA ALA A 39 -19.51 -5.83 15.62
C ALA A 39 -18.35 -6.32 14.73
N ALA A 40 -17.99 -7.60 14.82
CA ALA A 40 -16.97 -8.21 13.97
C ALA A 40 -17.40 -8.26 12.50
N LEU A 41 -18.67 -8.59 12.21
CA LEU A 41 -19.22 -8.59 10.86
C LEU A 41 -19.30 -7.17 10.26
N THR A 42 -19.71 -6.17 11.03
CA THR A 42 -19.71 -4.76 10.59
C THR A 42 -18.29 -4.25 10.33
N ALA A 43 -17.32 -4.59 11.20
CA ALA A 43 -15.91 -4.26 10.98
C ALA A 43 -15.34 -4.95 9.73
N ALA A 44 -15.75 -6.20 9.47
CA ALA A 44 -15.38 -6.93 8.25
C ALA A 44 -16.00 -6.29 7.00
N ASP A 45 -17.29 -5.96 6.99
CA ASP A 45 -17.97 -5.31 5.86
C ASP A 45 -17.33 -3.95 5.52
N VAL A 46 -17.07 -3.10 6.52
CA VAL A 46 -16.34 -1.84 6.33
C VAL A 46 -14.93 -2.08 5.77
N THR A 47 -14.24 -3.12 6.22
CA THR A 47 -12.90 -3.46 5.71
C THR A 47 -12.95 -3.96 4.26
N ILE A 48 -13.94 -4.79 3.92
CA ILE A 48 -14.15 -5.32 2.57
C ILE A 48 -14.50 -4.19 1.59
N ARG A 49 -15.43 -3.28 1.94
CA ARG A 49 -15.73 -2.09 1.12
C ARG A 49 -14.51 -1.21 0.88
N ARG A 50 -13.62 -1.06 1.88
CA ARG A 50 -12.37 -0.29 1.73
C ARG A 50 -11.34 -0.99 0.85
N LEU A 51 -11.32 -2.32 0.83
CA LEU A 51 -10.48 -3.11 -0.08
C LEU A 51 -11.04 -3.07 -1.51
N ASP A 52 -12.36 -3.17 -1.68
CA ASP A 52 -13.04 -3.04 -2.97
C ASP A 52 -12.78 -1.66 -3.59
N LEU A 53 -13.01 -0.57 -2.85
CA LEU A 53 -12.68 0.79 -3.30
C LEU A 53 -11.20 0.96 -3.67
N LEU A 54 -10.28 0.34 -2.92
CA LEU A 54 -8.84 0.39 -3.25
C LEU A 54 -8.55 -0.38 -4.55
N LEU A 55 -9.08 -1.59 -4.69
CA LEU A 55 -8.85 -2.49 -5.83
C LEU A 55 -9.68 -2.13 -7.08
N SER A 56 -10.63 -1.19 -6.97
CA SER A 56 -11.41 -0.65 -8.10
C SER A 56 -10.55 0.11 -9.13
N THR A 57 -9.33 0.50 -8.76
CA THR A 57 -8.41 1.28 -9.61
C THR A 57 -7.15 0.51 -9.96
N ALA A 58 -6.61 0.71 -11.17
CA ALA A 58 -5.38 0.05 -11.61
C ALA A 58 -4.16 0.42 -10.73
N ASP A 59 -4.04 1.66 -10.26
CA ASP A 59 -2.98 2.08 -9.32
C ASP A 59 -3.14 1.43 -7.94
N GLY A 60 -4.37 1.26 -7.45
CA GLY A 60 -4.62 0.54 -6.20
C GLY A 60 -4.32 -0.96 -6.30
N GLN A 61 -4.66 -1.60 -7.42
CA GLN A 61 -4.24 -2.98 -7.73
C GLN A 61 -2.72 -3.09 -7.78
N GLU A 62 -2.03 -2.17 -8.48
CA GLU A 62 -0.57 -2.09 -8.53
C GLU A 62 0.02 -1.97 -7.13
N ARG A 63 -0.44 -1.00 -6.33
CA ARG A 63 0.07 -0.72 -4.98
C ARG A 63 -0.12 -1.88 -4.02
N VAL A 64 -1.27 -2.57 -4.07
CA VAL A 64 -1.53 -3.76 -3.24
C VAL A 64 -0.63 -4.92 -3.68
N LEU A 65 -0.57 -5.22 -4.98
CA LEU A 65 0.29 -6.30 -5.49
C LEU A 65 1.79 -6.02 -5.25
N ALA A 66 2.22 -4.76 -5.35
CA ALA A 66 3.57 -4.33 -5.02
C ALA A 66 3.88 -4.61 -3.56
N THR A 67 2.96 -4.23 -2.66
CA THR A 67 3.08 -4.47 -1.22
C THR A 67 3.13 -5.96 -0.89
N VAL A 68 2.28 -6.78 -1.53
CA VAL A 68 2.30 -8.25 -1.39
C VAL A 68 3.63 -8.83 -1.88
N ASN A 69 4.12 -8.41 -3.06
CA ASN A 69 5.39 -8.87 -3.60
C ASN A 69 6.56 -8.56 -2.65
N TYR A 70 6.72 -7.28 -2.25
CA TYR A 70 7.83 -6.87 -1.39
C TYR A 70 7.75 -7.50 0.00
N THR A 71 6.54 -7.60 0.59
CA THR A 71 6.36 -8.29 1.89
C THR A 71 6.67 -9.78 1.79
N ALA A 72 6.29 -10.44 0.69
CA ALA A 72 6.59 -11.85 0.46
C ALA A 72 8.10 -12.09 0.20
N SER A 73 8.78 -11.19 -0.52
CA SER A 73 10.25 -11.20 -0.64
C SER A 73 10.92 -11.07 0.73
N ILE A 74 10.52 -10.09 1.56
CA ILE A 74 11.04 -9.90 2.92
C ILE A 74 10.81 -11.16 3.77
N LEU A 75 9.60 -11.74 3.74
CA LEU A 75 9.28 -12.98 4.47
C LEU A 75 10.07 -14.19 3.95
N HIS A 76 10.36 -14.28 2.65
CA HIS A 76 11.22 -15.32 2.10
C HIS A 76 12.64 -15.25 2.71
N HIS A 77 13.29 -14.09 2.65
CA HIS A 77 14.65 -13.91 3.18
C HIS A 77 14.70 -14.02 4.72
N LEU A 78 13.68 -13.53 5.43
CA LEU A 78 13.58 -13.71 6.89
C LEU A 78 13.41 -15.19 7.25
N CYS A 79 12.52 -15.94 6.58
CA CYS A 79 12.33 -17.36 6.84
C CYS A 79 13.54 -18.22 6.47
N ALA A 80 14.34 -17.80 5.47
CA ALA A 80 15.61 -18.44 5.13
C ALA A 80 16.77 -18.06 6.08
N SER A 81 16.59 -17.08 6.97
CA SER A 81 17.69 -16.57 7.81
C SER A 81 18.02 -17.52 8.97
N ALA A 82 19.31 -17.74 9.21
CA ALA A 82 19.83 -18.52 10.33
C ALA A 82 19.24 -18.15 11.71
N PRO A 83 19.10 -16.86 12.11
CA PRO A 83 18.49 -16.53 13.41
C PRO A 83 17.01 -16.89 13.50
N PHE A 84 16.25 -16.80 12.40
CA PHE A 84 14.84 -17.21 12.38
C PHE A 84 14.69 -18.74 12.46
N ILE A 85 15.56 -19.48 11.77
CA ILE A 85 15.64 -20.96 11.87
C ILE A 85 16.02 -21.37 13.31
N ALA A 86 16.97 -20.66 13.94
CA ALA A 86 17.33 -20.86 15.35
C ALA A 86 16.19 -20.51 16.32
N PHE A 87 15.36 -19.51 15.99
CA PHE A 87 14.15 -19.19 16.75
C PHE A 87 13.06 -20.25 16.59
N GLN A 88 12.77 -20.70 15.35
CA GLN A 88 11.78 -21.75 15.09
C GLN A 88 12.15 -23.08 15.73
N THR A 89 13.43 -23.49 15.67
CA THR A 89 13.89 -24.71 16.34
C THR A 89 13.70 -24.61 17.85
N ARG A 90 14.12 -23.50 18.50
CA ARG A 90 13.85 -23.22 19.93
C ARG A 90 12.35 -23.25 20.26
N LEU A 91 11.51 -22.62 19.46
CA LEU A 91 10.05 -22.62 19.66
C LEU A 91 9.44 -24.02 19.51
N SER A 92 9.93 -24.83 18.55
CA SER A 92 9.48 -26.22 18.40
C SER A 92 9.93 -27.12 19.57
N LEU A 93 11.10 -26.86 20.16
CA LEU A 93 11.56 -27.54 21.37
C LEU A 93 10.68 -27.17 22.57
N LEU A 94 10.32 -25.89 22.73
CA LEU A 94 9.35 -25.45 23.74
C LEU A 94 7.96 -26.05 23.53
N ALA A 95 7.50 -26.20 22.28
CA ALA A 95 6.22 -26.85 21.96
C ALA A 95 6.23 -28.36 22.30
N ARG A 96 7.34 -29.06 22.02
CA ARG A 96 7.56 -30.46 22.43
C ARG A 96 7.55 -30.62 23.94
N LEU A 97 8.24 -29.73 24.66
CA LEU A 97 8.23 -29.68 26.14
C LEU A 97 6.84 -29.40 26.73
N LYS A 98 5.94 -28.76 25.95
CA LYS A 98 4.56 -28.49 26.35
C LYS A 98 3.55 -29.59 25.97
N GLY A 99 4.04 -30.78 25.60
CA GLY A 99 3.21 -31.98 25.41
C GLY A 99 2.39 -32.06 24.11
N HIS A 100 2.51 -31.09 23.20
CA HIS A 100 1.80 -31.16 21.92
C HIS A 100 2.44 -32.19 20.97
N SER A 101 1.77 -33.32 20.79
CA SER A 101 2.10 -34.34 19.80
C SER A 101 1.65 -33.92 18.39
N LEU A 102 2.58 -33.94 17.44
CA LEU A 102 2.36 -33.69 16.01
C LEU A 102 3.28 -34.63 15.18
N PRO A 103 3.05 -34.81 13.86
CA PRO A 103 3.13 -36.13 13.22
C PRO A 103 4.49 -36.84 13.18
N LYS A 104 4.37 -38.16 12.97
CA LYS A 104 5.45 -39.14 12.73
C LYS A 104 6.45 -38.63 11.68
N SER A 105 7.74 -38.85 11.95
CA SER A 105 8.84 -38.44 11.06
C SER A 105 8.63 -38.90 9.61
N PRO A 106 8.96 -38.08 8.60
CA PRO A 106 8.97 -38.52 7.21
C PRO A 106 10.00 -39.63 7.00
N SER A 107 9.72 -40.51 6.04
CA SER A 107 10.65 -41.52 5.55
C SER A 107 11.80 -40.87 4.77
N ILE A 108 12.95 -41.55 4.71
CA ILE A 108 14.08 -41.15 3.86
C ILE A 108 13.79 -41.61 2.42
N THR A 109 12.99 -40.84 1.69
CA THR A 109 12.94 -40.87 0.22
C THR A 109 13.93 -39.86 -0.37
N PRO A 110 14.46 -40.10 -1.58
CA PRO A 110 15.47 -39.23 -2.18
C PRO A 110 14.92 -37.81 -2.37
N THR A 111 15.71 -36.81 -1.98
CA THR A 111 15.33 -35.40 -1.94
C THR A 111 14.89 -34.89 -3.32
N PRO A 112 13.61 -34.57 -3.56
CA PRO A 112 13.23 -33.80 -4.74
C PRO A 112 13.84 -32.41 -4.65
N ALA A 113 14.08 -31.76 -5.79
CA ALA A 113 14.66 -30.41 -5.83
C ALA A 113 13.90 -29.46 -4.87
N PRO A 114 14.62 -28.63 -4.08
CA PRO A 114 14.01 -27.87 -3.00
C PRO A 114 12.89 -26.98 -3.52
N SER A 115 11.66 -27.26 -3.08
CA SER A 115 10.48 -26.54 -3.56
C SER A 115 10.57 -25.06 -3.14
N PRO A 116 10.22 -24.12 -4.03
CA PRO A 116 10.30 -22.71 -3.72
C PRO A 116 9.40 -22.41 -2.51
N SER A 117 9.93 -21.65 -1.56
CA SER A 117 9.16 -21.32 -0.36
C SER A 117 7.85 -20.63 -0.74
N LYS A 118 6.79 -20.84 0.05
CA LYS A 118 5.45 -20.27 -0.23
C LYS A 118 5.50 -18.75 -0.44
N TRP A 119 6.41 -18.07 0.25
CA TRP A 119 6.68 -16.63 0.11
C TRP A 119 7.37 -16.27 -1.21
N SER A 120 8.36 -17.05 -1.65
CA SER A 120 8.98 -16.88 -2.98
C SER A 120 7.97 -17.09 -4.10
N ALA A 121 7.13 -18.13 -4.02
CA ALA A 121 6.07 -18.37 -5.01
C ALA A 121 5.04 -17.21 -5.06
N LEU A 122 4.63 -16.67 -3.90
CA LEU A 122 3.72 -15.53 -3.80
C LEU A 122 4.36 -14.24 -4.35
N SER A 123 5.65 -14.01 -4.08
CA SER A 123 6.42 -12.88 -4.62
C SER A 123 6.50 -12.95 -6.14
N SER A 124 6.86 -14.11 -6.71
CA SER A 124 6.89 -14.34 -8.17
C SER A 124 5.52 -14.10 -8.81
N LEU A 125 4.44 -14.66 -8.23
CA LEU A 125 3.08 -14.47 -8.74
C LEU A 125 2.64 -13.00 -8.71
N ALA A 126 2.87 -12.29 -7.60
CA ALA A 126 2.53 -10.87 -7.49
C ALA A 126 3.38 -9.99 -8.44
N SER A 127 4.61 -10.38 -8.74
CA SER A 127 5.46 -9.73 -9.74
C SER A 127 4.90 -9.92 -11.16
N GLU A 128 4.60 -11.17 -11.55
CA GLU A 128 4.01 -11.54 -12.84
C GLU A 128 2.67 -10.84 -13.11
N THR A 129 1.79 -10.76 -12.11
CA THR A 129 0.53 -10.00 -12.23
C THR A 129 0.79 -8.50 -12.45
N ARG A 130 1.80 -7.91 -11.82
CA ARG A 130 2.17 -6.49 -12.03
C ARG A 130 2.74 -6.23 -13.41
N TYR A 131 3.54 -7.13 -13.99
CA TYR A 131 3.94 -7.02 -15.41
C TYR A 131 2.71 -7.11 -16.33
N THR A 132 1.79 -8.03 -16.04
CA THR A 132 0.55 -8.19 -16.83
C THR A 132 -0.35 -6.94 -16.79
N ILE A 133 -0.49 -6.29 -15.63
CA ILE A 133 -1.23 -5.01 -15.51
C ILE A 133 -0.48 -3.86 -16.21
N ARG A 134 0.85 -3.81 -16.10
CA ARG A 134 1.68 -2.74 -16.71
C ARG A 134 1.72 -2.77 -18.24
N LEU A 135 1.27 -3.86 -18.89
CA LEU A 135 0.98 -3.86 -20.34
C LEU A 135 0.08 -2.69 -20.77
N PHE A 136 -0.87 -2.28 -19.92
CA PHE A 136 -1.76 -1.15 -20.17
C PHE A 136 -1.15 0.22 -19.83
N GLY A 137 0.06 0.28 -19.25
CA GLY A 137 0.70 1.48 -18.70
C GLY A 137 1.01 2.58 -19.72
N LEU A 138 1.05 2.27 -21.03
CA LEU A 138 1.16 3.28 -22.08
C LEU A 138 -0.09 4.17 -22.18
N LEU A 139 -1.27 3.70 -21.74
CA LEU A 139 -2.52 4.47 -21.77
C LEU A 139 -2.51 5.66 -20.78
N PRO A 140 -2.25 5.50 -19.46
CA PRO A 140 -2.13 6.64 -18.56
C PRO A 140 -0.95 7.57 -18.90
N LEU A 141 0.14 7.06 -19.48
CA LEU A 141 1.25 7.89 -19.97
C LEU A 141 0.83 8.76 -21.16
N TRP A 142 0.00 8.24 -22.08
CA TRP A 142 -0.59 9.03 -23.16
C TRP A 142 -1.53 10.13 -22.63
N ILE A 143 -2.36 9.82 -21.64
CA ILE A 143 -3.24 10.80 -20.99
C ILE A 143 -2.41 11.90 -20.32
N TRP A 144 -1.43 11.55 -19.49
CA TRP A 144 -0.53 12.51 -18.83
C TRP A 144 0.22 13.40 -19.84
N GLY A 145 0.67 12.83 -20.96
CA GLY A 145 1.25 13.59 -22.06
C GLY A 145 0.26 14.55 -22.72
N SER A 146 -0.96 14.09 -23.01
CA SER A 146 -2.03 14.90 -23.61
C SER A 146 -2.46 16.05 -22.70
N GLU A 147 -2.57 15.81 -21.39
CA GLU A 147 -2.91 16.81 -20.38
C GLU A 147 -1.78 17.82 -20.20
N THR A 148 -0.53 17.38 -20.16
CA THR A 148 0.65 18.27 -20.08
C THR A 148 0.79 19.15 -21.33
N LEU A 149 0.38 18.68 -22.51
CA LEU A 149 0.34 19.48 -23.74
C LEU A 149 -0.80 20.52 -23.73
N LYS A 150 -1.97 20.19 -23.17
CA LYS A 150 -3.14 21.10 -23.07
C LYS A 150 -2.96 22.15 -21.97
N SER A 151 -2.42 21.73 -20.83
CA SER A 151 -2.28 22.54 -19.61
C SER A 151 -0.83 22.51 -19.11
N PRO A 152 0.13 23.04 -19.88
CA PRO A 152 1.55 22.92 -19.58
C PRO A 152 1.97 23.68 -18.31
N PRO A 153 2.94 23.17 -17.52
CA PRO A 153 3.45 23.87 -16.35
C PRO A 153 3.95 25.29 -16.70
N ALA A 154 3.55 26.28 -15.91
CA ALA A 154 3.89 27.69 -16.16
C ALA A 154 5.41 27.93 -16.11
N ASP A 155 6.10 27.34 -15.13
CA ASP A 155 7.56 27.40 -15.02
C ASP A 155 8.23 26.61 -16.16
N PRO A 156 9.10 27.24 -16.98
CA PRO A 156 9.68 26.58 -18.15
C PRO A 156 10.61 25.43 -17.79
N ILE A 157 11.27 25.47 -16.62
CA ILE A 157 12.18 24.39 -16.20
C ILE A 157 11.35 23.17 -15.78
N ILE A 158 10.30 23.35 -14.97
CA ILE A 158 9.38 22.26 -14.64
C ILE A 158 8.76 21.69 -15.93
N ARG A 159 8.27 22.54 -16.85
CA ARG A 159 7.68 22.10 -18.12
C ARG A 159 8.61 21.20 -18.94
N THR A 160 9.86 21.60 -19.14
CA THR A 160 10.85 20.77 -19.85
C THR A 160 11.14 19.47 -19.11
N LEU A 161 11.30 19.51 -17.78
CA LEU A 161 11.50 18.30 -16.98
C LEU A 161 10.31 17.33 -17.07
N THR A 162 9.06 17.82 -17.03
CA THR A 162 7.86 16.98 -17.17
C THR A 162 7.80 16.31 -18.54
N TYR A 163 8.09 17.01 -19.64
CA TYR A 163 8.16 16.38 -20.97
C TYR A 163 9.26 15.32 -21.05
N LEU A 164 10.44 15.56 -20.47
CA LEU A 164 11.51 14.57 -20.39
C LEU A 164 11.09 13.35 -19.54
N GLN A 165 10.38 13.56 -18.42
CA GLN A 165 9.85 12.48 -17.59
C GLN A 165 8.79 11.64 -18.32
N ILE A 166 7.90 12.26 -19.11
CA ILE A 166 6.92 11.55 -19.94
C ILE A 166 7.65 10.66 -20.95
N ILE A 167 8.60 11.22 -21.70
CA ILE A 167 9.40 10.47 -22.69
C ILE A 167 10.16 9.31 -22.01
N SER A 168 10.79 9.56 -20.86
CA SER A 168 11.55 8.55 -20.10
C SER A 168 10.66 7.38 -19.66
N ASN A 169 9.43 7.65 -19.19
CA ASN A 169 8.47 6.61 -18.82
C ASN A 169 7.88 5.88 -20.04
N VAL A 170 7.64 6.56 -21.17
CA VAL A 170 7.16 5.92 -22.41
C VAL A 170 8.21 4.95 -22.94
N VAL A 171 9.49 5.32 -22.92
CA VAL A 171 10.61 4.42 -23.28
C VAL A 171 10.66 3.22 -22.34
N TYR A 172 10.61 3.43 -21.01
CA TYR A 172 10.54 2.37 -20.01
C TYR A 172 9.39 1.39 -20.30
N GLN A 173 8.14 1.88 -20.37
CA GLN A 173 6.98 1.00 -20.46
C GLN A 173 6.90 0.28 -21.82
N LEU A 174 7.37 0.90 -22.91
CA LEU A 174 7.46 0.25 -24.22
C LEU A 174 8.47 -0.91 -24.21
N LEU A 175 9.66 -0.69 -23.64
CA LEU A 175 10.71 -1.70 -23.54
C LEU A 175 10.31 -2.84 -22.58
N GLU A 176 9.71 -2.52 -21.42
CA GLU A 176 9.14 -3.50 -20.49
C GLU A 176 8.08 -4.37 -21.18
N ASN A 177 7.12 -3.75 -21.88
CA ASN A 177 6.04 -4.48 -22.54
C ASN A 177 6.57 -5.44 -23.61
N VAL A 178 7.51 -4.99 -24.45
CA VAL A 178 8.10 -5.83 -25.51
C VAL A 178 8.94 -6.97 -24.90
N GLY A 179 9.76 -6.69 -23.89
CA GLY A 179 10.55 -7.69 -23.17
C GLY A 179 9.66 -8.76 -22.53
N TYR A 180 8.65 -8.34 -21.77
CA TYR A 180 7.72 -9.25 -21.09
C TYR A 180 6.94 -10.13 -22.08
N LEU A 181 6.36 -9.56 -23.14
CA LEU A 181 5.65 -10.32 -24.17
C LEU A 181 6.57 -11.32 -24.92
N ALA A 182 7.86 -11.01 -25.06
CA ALA A 182 8.85 -11.93 -25.61
C ALA A 182 9.27 -13.06 -24.63
N THR A 183 9.25 -12.83 -23.31
CA THR A 183 9.39 -13.94 -22.33
C THR A 183 8.24 -14.93 -22.43
N LYS A 184 7.01 -14.44 -22.70
CA LYS A 184 5.82 -15.28 -22.92
C LYS A 184 5.71 -15.86 -24.34
N GLY A 185 6.67 -15.56 -25.23
CA GLY A 185 6.69 -16.06 -26.61
C GLY A 185 5.66 -15.44 -27.55
N ILE A 186 4.93 -14.40 -27.11
CA ILE A 186 3.96 -13.66 -27.93
C ILE A 186 4.69 -12.81 -28.98
N ILE A 187 5.83 -12.23 -28.59
CA ILE A 187 6.77 -11.59 -29.53
C ILE A 187 7.91 -12.59 -29.80
N SER A 188 8.25 -12.76 -31.08
CA SER A 188 9.35 -13.63 -31.51
C SER A 188 10.67 -13.17 -30.92
N LYS A 189 11.37 -14.05 -30.18
CA LYS A 189 12.66 -13.73 -29.55
C LYS A 189 13.70 -13.23 -30.56
N ARG A 190 13.70 -13.79 -31.79
CA ARG A 190 14.56 -13.34 -32.90
C ARG A 190 14.37 -11.86 -33.29
N PHE A 191 13.19 -11.29 -33.08
CA PHE A 191 12.93 -9.86 -33.32
C PHE A 191 13.55 -8.99 -32.23
N VAL A 192 13.45 -9.42 -30.97
CA VAL A 192 14.05 -8.74 -29.81
C VAL A 192 15.58 -8.81 -29.89
N GLU A 193 16.10 -10.03 -30.09
CA GLU A 193 17.53 -10.36 -30.22
C GLU A 193 18.24 -9.58 -31.33
N LYS A 194 17.53 -9.18 -32.39
CA LYS A 194 18.05 -8.30 -33.46
C LYS A 194 18.49 -6.93 -32.95
N TYR A 195 17.87 -6.41 -31.88
CA TYR A 195 18.15 -5.09 -31.31
C TYR A 195 18.80 -5.16 -29.91
N GLY A 196 18.93 -6.35 -29.33
CA GLY A 196 19.61 -6.59 -28.07
C GLY A 196 19.10 -7.85 -27.37
N SER A 197 19.88 -8.40 -26.42
CA SER A 197 19.42 -9.52 -25.60
C SER A 197 18.23 -9.12 -24.71
N LEU A 198 17.41 -10.08 -24.25
CA LEU A 198 16.31 -9.80 -23.32
C LEU A 198 16.78 -9.03 -22.06
N VAL A 199 18.01 -9.30 -21.59
CA VAL A 199 18.65 -8.57 -20.49
C VAL A 199 18.93 -7.12 -20.88
N GLN A 200 19.42 -6.85 -22.09
CA GLN A 200 19.66 -5.48 -22.56
C GLN A 200 18.35 -4.68 -22.70
N TRP A 201 17.26 -5.30 -23.12
CA TRP A 201 15.94 -4.65 -23.15
C TRP A 201 15.46 -4.28 -21.73
N ASP A 202 15.64 -5.16 -20.75
CA ASP A 202 15.31 -4.93 -19.34
C ASP A 202 16.17 -3.82 -18.70
N LEU A 203 17.47 -3.80 -18.98
CA LEU A 203 18.38 -2.73 -18.55
C LEU A 203 17.99 -1.37 -19.16
N TRP A 204 17.66 -1.31 -20.45
CA TRP A 204 17.26 -0.06 -21.09
C TRP A 204 15.87 0.41 -20.64
N SER A 205 14.94 -0.52 -20.39
CA SER A 205 13.67 -0.24 -19.72
C SER A 205 13.91 0.42 -18.35
N THR A 206 14.71 -0.23 -17.51
CA THR A 206 15.07 0.25 -16.18
C THR A 206 15.80 1.60 -16.20
N ARG A 207 16.67 1.84 -17.19
CA ARG A 207 17.32 3.15 -17.38
C ARG A 207 16.31 4.24 -17.74
N GLY A 208 15.25 3.93 -18.48
CA GLY A 208 14.11 4.83 -18.71
C GLY A 208 13.37 5.18 -17.40
N TRP A 209 13.17 4.21 -16.50
CA TRP A 209 12.56 4.46 -15.19
C TRP A 209 13.50 5.26 -14.26
N PHE A 210 14.78 4.89 -14.19
CA PHE A 210 15.79 5.66 -13.45
C PHE A 210 15.92 7.10 -13.98
N GLY A 211 15.81 7.32 -15.29
CA GLY A 211 15.75 8.66 -15.89
C GLY A 211 14.60 9.51 -15.34
N HIS A 212 13.41 8.94 -15.16
CA HIS A 212 12.29 9.64 -14.53
C HIS A 212 12.57 10.01 -13.06
N ILE A 213 13.10 9.07 -12.26
CA ILE A 213 13.48 9.28 -10.85
C ILE A 213 14.59 10.35 -10.75
N PHE A 214 15.58 10.32 -11.63
CA PHE A 214 16.65 11.30 -11.70
C PHE A 214 16.13 12.71 -12.02
N LEU A 215 15.25 12.83 -13.02
CA LEU A 215 14.59 14.09 -13.38
C LEU A 215 13.70 14.63 -12.26
N GLU A 216 13.03 13.76 -11.48
CA GLU A 216 12.17 14.17 -10.37
C GLU A 216 12.93 14.90 -9.25
N PHE A 217 14.21 14.59 -9.01
CA PHE A 217 15.03 15.39 -8.09
C PHE A 217 15.18 16.85 -8.55
N PHE A 218 15.29 17.10 -9.86
CA PHE A 218 15.35 18.46 -10.41
C PHE A 218 13.98 19.15 -10.35
N VAL A 219 12.88 18.42 -10.54
CA VAL A 219 11.51 18.92 -10.35
C VAL A 219 11.31 19.34 -8.89
N LEU A 220 11.62 18.47 -7.94
CA LEU A 220 11.51 18.72 -6.50
C LEU A 220 12.42 19.88 -6.06
N TRP A 221 13.65 19.98 -6.59
CA TRP A 221 14.53 21.12 -6.35
C TRP A 221 13.95 22.42 -6.90
N ARG A 222 13.44 22.43 -8.14
CA ARG A 222 12.82 23.61 -8.75
C ARG A 222 11.57 24.05 -8.00
N GLN A 223 10.70 23.11 -7.60
CA GLN A 223 9.55 23.36 -6.74
C GLN A 223 9.98 24.00 -5.40
N HIS A 224 11.03 23.49 -4.75
CA HIS A 224 11.55 24.07 -3.51
C HIS A 224 12.00 25.53 -3.71
N VAL A 225 12.74 25.82 -4.78
CA VAL A 225 13.20 27.19 -5.11
C VAL A 225 12.02 28.12 -5.37
N LEU A 226 11.03 27.68 -6.16
CA LEU A 226 9.83 28.46 -6.46
C LEU A 226 8.98 28.71 -5.20
N ARG A 227 8.80 27.70 -4.34
CA ARG A 227 8.12 27.81 -3.04
C ARG A 227 8.81 28.82 -2.13
N LYS A 228 10.14 28.77 -2.02
CA LYS A 228 10.92 29.73 -1.23
C LYS A 228 10.75 31.16 -1.74
N ARG A 229 10.77 31.37 -3.07
CA ARG A 229 10.49 32.66 -3.70
C ARG A 229 9.05 33.15 -3.45
N ARG A 230 8.04 32.28 -3.64
CA ARG A 230 6.62 32.60 -3.42
C ARG A 230 6.35 32.99 -1.96
N LEU A 231 6.93 32.27 -0.99
CA LEU A 231 6.80 32.59 0.43
C LEU A 231 7.53 33.89 0.83
N ALA A 232 8.68 34.20 0.20
CA ALA A 232 9.35 35.49 0.40
C ALA A 232 8.53 36.65 -0.18
N ALA A 233 8.00 36.52 -1.39
CA ALA A 233 7.13 37.52 -2.03
C ALA A 233 5.84 37.74 -1.23
N LYS A 234 5.15 36.68 -0.80
CA LYS A 234 3.97 36.78 0.08
C LYS A 234 4.29 37.56 1.37
N ARG A 235 5.41 37.27 2.04
CA ARG A 235 5.82 38.00 3.27
C ARG A 235 6.12 39.48 3.02
N ALA A 236 6.68 39.83 1.86
CA ALA A 236 6.91 41.22 1.48
C ALA A 236 5.60 41.98 1.17
N ALA A 237 4.61 41.30 0.61
CA ALA A 237 3.31 41.89 0.25
C ALA A 237 2.30 41.94 1.42
N ALA A 238 2.37 41.00 2.37
CA ALA A 238 1.38 40.84 3.45
C ALA A 238 1.36 42.00 4.47
N GLY A 239 2.52 42.60 4.77
CA GLY A 239 2.65 43.64 5.78
C GLY A 239 2.02 43.24 7.12
N ASN A 240 1.14 44.10 7.65
CA ASN A 240 0.32 43.85 8.84
C ASN A 240 -1.16 43.50 8.51
N ILE A 241 -1.50 43.23 7.24
CA ILE A 241 -2.90 43.27 6.75
C ILE A 241 -3.57 41.87 6.68
N GLU A 242 -2.81 40.77 6.86
CA GLU A 242 -3.39 39.42 6.90
C GLU A 242 -4.29 39.19 8.13
N THR A 243 -5.57 38.88 7.88
CA THR A 243 -6.48 38.37 8.91
C THR A 243 -6.05 36.98 9.39
N LYS A 244 -6.44 36.64 10.64
CA LYS A 244 -6.06 35.38 11.29
C LYS A 244 -6.44 34.14 10.47
N GLU A 245 -7.64 34.13 9.89
CA GLU A 245 -8.19 33.00 9.14
C GLU A 245 -7.41 32.75 7.84
N LEU A 246 -7.19 33.78 7.02
CA LEU A 246 -6.36 33.70 5.79
C LEU A 246 -4.93 33.25 6.10
N LYS A 247 -4.38 33.67 7.25
CA LYS A 247 -3.05 33.26 7.71
C LYS A 247 -3.02 31.80 8.16
N GLU A 248 -4.06 31.32 8.83
CA GLU A 248 -4.20 29.93 9.24
C GLU A 248 -4.41 29.00 8.03
N GLU A 249 -5.26 29.36 7.08
CA GLU A 249 -5.49 28.63 5.83
C GLU A 249 -4.23 28.53 4.97
N GLN A 250 -3.58 29.66 4.65
CA GLN A 250 -2.31 29.66 3.92
C GLN A 250 -1.21 28.86 4.63
N SER A 251 -1.22 28.83 5.96
CA SER A 251 -0.30 27.99 6.74
C SER A 251 -0.65 26.50 6.62
N ALA A 252 -1.92 26.13 6.49
CA ALA A 252 -2.38 24.77 6.27
C ALA A 252 -2.01 24.27 4.86
N GLU A 253 -2.28 25.06 3.82
CA GLU A 253 -1.82 24.81 2.44
C GLU A 253 -0.31 24.58 2.40
N THR A 254 0.46 25.51 2.99
CA THR A 254 1.93 25.46 2.98
C THR A 254 2.44 24.22 3.74
N ARG A 255 1.80 23.84 4.86
CA ARG A 255 2.10 22.58 5.57
C ARG A 255 1.79 21.35 4.72
N ALA A 256 0.68 21.35 3.98
CA ALA A 256 0.29 20.24 3.10
C ALA A 256 1.23 20.09 1.90
N GLU A 257 1.59 21.20 1.24
CA GLU A 257 2.54 21.22 0.13
C GLU A 257 3.94 20.74 0.56
N ILE A 258 4.44 21.23 1.71
CA ILE A 258 5.72 20.76 2.27
C ILE A 258 5.67 19.28 2.65
N ARG A 259 4.52 18.78 3.15
CA ARG A 259 4.33 17.35 3.45
C ARG A 259 4.34 16.50 2.18
N SER A 260 3.66 16.94 1.13
CA SER A 260 3.65 16.27 -0.19
C SER A 260 5.06 16.21 -0.77
N TRP A 261 5.73 17.36 -0.87
CA TRP A 261 7.12 17.47 -1.36
C TRP A 261 8.11 16.61 -0.57
N ARG A 262 7.96 16.52 0.76
CA ARG A 262 8.76 15.61 1.60
C ARG A 262 8.49 14.13 1.30
N LYS A 263 7.22 13.75 1.08
CA LYS A 263 6.86 12.36 0.69
C LYS A 263 7.48 11.99 -0.66
N SER A 264 7.34 12.85 -1.68
CA SER A 264 7.96 12.64 -2.99
C SER A 264 9.48 12.54 -2.90
N LEU A 265 10.13 13.41 -2.11
CA LEU A 265 11.58 13.34 -1.90
C LEU A 265 12.02 12.03 -1.23
N VAL A 266 11.35 11.60 -0.16
CA VAL A 266 11.68 10.34 0.53
C VAL A 266 11.44 9.13 -0.38
N ASN A 267 10.33 9.11 -1.14
CA ASN A 267 10.04 8.07 -2.12
C ASN A 267 11.13 7.97 -3.20
N ASN A 268 11.57 9.09 -3.78
CA ASN A 268 12.65 9.11 -4.76
C ASN A 268 14.01 8.76 -4.15
N VAL A 269 14.31 9.14 -2.91
CA VAL A 269 15.53 8.74 -2.19
C VAL A 269 15.56 7.23 -1.92
N CYS A 270 14.41 6.59 -1.65
CA CYS A 270 14.33 5.13 -1.55
C CYS A 270 14.46 4.44 -2.92
N TRP A 271 13.83 4.98 -3.98
CA TRP A 271 13.90 4.37 -5.32
C TRP A 271 15.26 4.53 -5.99
N ALA A 272 15.89 5.70 -5.92
CA ALA A 272 17.12 6.02 -6.64
C ALA A 272 18.25 4.96 -6.52
N PRO A 273 18.63 4.45 -5.33
CA PRO A 273 19.67 3.42 -5.23
C PRO A 273 19.24 2.06 -5.81
N LEU A 274 17.95 1.72 -5.78
CA LEU A 274 17.44 0.49 -6.39
C LEU A 274 17.38 0.61 -7.92
N CYS A 275 16.84 1.70 -8.44
CA CYS A 275 16.79 1.97 -9.87
C CYS A 275 18.19 2.08 -10.48
N LEU A 276 19.15 2.72 -9.77
CA LEU A 276 20.56 2.74 -10.16
C LEU A 276 21.20 1.35 -10.09
N HIS A 277 20.87 0.54 -9.08
CA HIS A 277 21.32 -0.86 -9.01
C HIS A 277 20.86 -1.64 -10.25
N TRP A 278 19.56 -1.63 -10.55
CA TRP A 278 19.00 -2.36 -11.69
C TRP A 278 19.45 -1.83 -13.07
N CYS A 279 20.13 -0.68 -13.17
CA CYS A 279 20.71 -0.17 -14.42
C CYS A 279 21.93 -0.98 -14.94
N PHE A 280 22.44 -1.95 -14.18
CA PHE A 280 23.64 -2.75 -14.49
C PHE A 280 23.41 -4.26 -14.30
N GLU A 281 23.97 -5.09 -15.19
CA GLU A 281 23.79 -6.56 -15.20
C GLU A 281 24.15 -7.28 -13.89
N LYS A 282 25.12 -6.74 -13.14
CA LYS A 282 25.58 -7.28 -11.85
C LYS A 282 25.16 -6.42 -10.66
N GLY A 283 24.34 -5.39 -10.92
CA GLY A 283 24.00 -4.34 -9.97
C GLY A 283 25.19 -3.54 -9.45
N ILE A 284 24.91 -2.72 -8.43
CA ILE A 284 25.91 -1.95 -7.66
C ILE A 284 26.18 -2.55 -6.26
N GLY A 285 25.83 -3.82 -6.04
CA GLY A 285 26.05 -4.51 -4.74
C GLY A 285 24.99 -4.24 -3.67
N VAL A 286 23.73 -3.98 -4.04
CA VAL A 286 22.60 -3.96 -3.10
C VAL A 286 22.17 -5.42 -2.84
N PRO A 287 22.07 -5.89 -1.58
CA PRO A 287 21.62 -7.26 -1.29
C PRO A 287 20.13 -7.48 -1.55
N ASP A 288 19.74 -8.63 -2.09
CA ASP A 288 18.33 -8.99 -2.41
C ASP A 288 17.37 -8.80 -1.22
N ASN A 289 17.80 -9.17 -0.02
CA ASN A 289 17.01 -9.02 1.20
C ASN A 289 16.78 -7.55 1.61
N LEU A 290 17.60 -6.61 1.11
CA LEU A 290 17.42 -5.17 1.28
C LEU A 290 16.56 -4.58 0.16
N VAL A 291 16.61 -5.14 -1.06
CA VAL A 291 15.77 -4.71 -2.21
C VAL A 291 14.29 -4.75 -1.84
N GLY A 292 13.81 -5.84 -1.24
CA GLY A 292 12.42 -5.96 -0.77
C GLY A 292 12.05 -4.91 0.28
N VAL A 293 12.92 -4.68 1.28
CA VAL A 293 12.70 -3.70 2.37
C VAL A 293 12.62 -2.28 1.82
N VAL A 294 13.58 -1.86 0.99
CA VAL A 294 13.62 -0.49 0.46
C VAL A 294 12.48 -0.23 -0.53
N SER A 295 12.10 -1.24 -1.33
CA SER A 295 10.94 -1.16 -2.23
C SER A 295 9.62 -1.00 -1.46
N PHE A 296 9.45 -1.74 -0.36
CA PHE A 296 8.31 -1.56 0.55
C PHE A 296 8.30 -0.17 1.17
N MET A 297 9.43 0.33 1.69
CA MET A 297 9.54 1.67 2.28
C MET A 297 9.22 2.79 1.28
N ALA A 298 9.59 2.63 0.01
CA ALA A 298 9.24 3.59 -1.05
C ALA A 298 7.72 3.64 -1.30
N GLY A 299 7.05 2.48 -1.33
CA GLY A 299 5.60 2.38 -1.59
C GLY A 299 4.69 2.64 -0.38
N ALA A 300 5.18 2.45 0.85
CA ALA A 300 4.36 2.44 2.07
C ALA A 300 3.51 3.71 2.28
N TRP A 301 4.07 4.90 1.99
CA TRP A 301 3.34 6.17 2.14
C TRP A 301 2.18 6.31 1.14
N SER A 302 2.34 5.80 -0.09
CA SER A 302 1.28 5.81 -1.10
C SER A 302 0.17 4.84 -0.70
N LEU A 303 0.50 3.61 -0.29
CA LEU A 303 -0.49 2.65 0.23
C LEU A 303 -1.28 3.24 1.42
N HIS A 304 -0.58 3.86 2.38
CA HIS A 304 -1.21 4.50 3.53
C HIS A 304 -2.20 5.60 3.11
N ASP A 305 -1.81 6.48 2.18
CA ASP A 305 -2.65 7.59 1.76
C ASP A 305 -3.87 7.12 0.95
N MET A 306 -3.71 6.11 0.10
CA MET A 306 -4.81 5.49 -0.65
C MET A 306 -5.78 4.78 0.30
N TRP A 307 -5.26 4.03 1.28
CA TRP A 307 -6.09 3.42 2.32
C TRP A 307 -6.81 4.47 3.18
N ALA A 308 -6.17 5.59 3.50
CA ALA A 308 -6.81 6.70 4.21
C ALA A 308 -7.90 7.38 3.36
N ALA A 309 -7.75 7.42 2.03
CA ALA A 309 -8.78 7.93 1.12
C ALA A 309 -10.04 7.05 1.09
N THR A 310 -9.92 5.71 1.07
CA THR A 310 -11.11 4.83 1.12
C THR A 310 -11.89 4.94 2.42
N GLY A 311 -11.22 5.31 3.52
CA GLY A 311 -11.89 5.63 4.79
C GLY A 311 -12.79 6.87 4.70
N LYS A 312 -12.36 7.90 3.96
CA LYS A 312 -13.16 9.11 3.72
C LYS A 312 -14.30 8.88 2.74
N ALA A 313 -14.07 8.09 1.68
CA ALA A 313 -15.05 7.80 0.63
C ALA A 313 -16.25 6.97 1.12
N ILE A 314 -16.19 6.37 2.32
CA ILE A 314 -17.32 5.67 2.98
C ILE A 314 -18.01 6.57 4.03
N GLN A 315 -17.46 7.75 4.31
CA GLN A 315 -17.98 8.74 5.27
C GLN A 315 -18.65 9.95 4.58
N ALA A 316 -18.72 9.94 3.25
CA ALA A 316 -19.28 10.98 2.40
C ALA A 316 -20.46 10.41 1.59
#